data_AF-A0A835YZ20-F1
#
_entry.id   AF-A0A835YZ20-F1
#
_cell.length_a   1.000
_cell.length_b   1.000
_cell.length_c   1.000
_cell.angle_alpha   90.00
_cell.angle_beta   90.00
_cell.angle_gamma   90.00
#
_symmetry.space_group_name_H-M   'P 1'
#
loop_
_entity.id
_entity.type
_entity.pdbx_description
1 polymer ?
#
loop_
_entity_poly.entity_id
_entity_poly.type
_entity_poly.pdbx_seq_one_letter_code
_entity_poly.pdbx_strand_id
1 'polypeptide(L)'
;MSAYEDAFILSMGLLAGKSLLLHLAMARARVGSKTPALPEDGRPFPLKGLLQTVLLSDLKFGTHPDTVTRLAGLERNATENEPFFAMAAFAYGTVAGATSAAAPALVLAYTASRYAHVLFYVGVRAQPYRALSFVAGLGIALFMAGSVVVAKVSSAGK
;
A
#
# COMPACT_ATOMS: atom_id res chain seq x y z
N MET A 1 5.39 -25.05 3.14
CA MET A 1 4.72 -23.74 3.19
C MET A 1 3.38 -23.92 2.51
N SER A 2 2.28 -23.53 3.16
CA SER A 2 0.93 -23.66 2.58
C SER A 2 0.74 -22.62 1.48
N ALA A 3 -0.19 -22.87 0.53
CA ALA A 3 -0.50 -21.91 -0.53
C ALA A 3 -0.94 -20.53 0.03
N TYR A 4 -1.52 -20.52 1.24
CA TYR A 4 -1.86 -19.29 1.94
C TYR A 4 -0.63 -18.53 2.43
N GLU A 5 0.32 -19.23 3.06
CA GLU A 5 1.57 -18.65 3.54
C GLU A 5 2.37 -18.01 2.41
N ASP A 6 2.48 -18.71 1.27
CA ASP A 6 3.16 -18.20 0.07
C ASP A 6 2.51 -16.90 -0.42
N ALA A 7 1.18 -16.90 -0.54
CA ALA A 7 0.42 -15.73 -0.97
C ALA A 7 0.53 -14.56 0.02
N PHE A 8 0.53 -14.85 1.32
CA PHE A 8 0.71 -13.86 2.39
C PHE A 8 2.10 -13.23 2.34
N ILE A 9 3.16 -14.03 2.29
CA ILE A 9 4.55 -13.55 2.25
C ILE A 9 4.78 -12.73 0.98
N LEU A 10 4.34 -13.22 -0.18
CA LEU A 10 4.43 -12.48 -1.44
C LEU A 10 3.69 -11.14 -1.34
N SER A 11 2.48 -11.14 -0.82
CA SER A 11 1.68 -9.92 -0.66
C SER A 11 2.33 -8.92 0.29
N MET A 12 2.90 -9.37 1.41
CA MET A 12 3.63 -8.49 2.33
C MET A 12 4.86 -7.88 1.67
N GLY A 13 5.63 -8.68 0.93
CA GLY A 13 6.78 -8.21 0.16
C GLY A 13 6.39 -7.16 -0.88
N LEU A 14 5.30 -7.41 -1.63
CA LEU A 14 4.79 -6.47 -2.62
C LEU A 14 4.30 -5.17 -1.99
N LEU A 15 3.47 -5.23 -0.94
CA LEU A 15 2.94 -4.05 -0.26
C LEU A 15 4.06 -3.21 0.38
N ALA A 16 5.04 -3.85 1.01
CA ALA A 16 6.22 -3.18 1.55
C ALA A 16 7.03 -2.51 0.43
N GLY A 17 7.32 -3.25 -0.65
CA GLY A 17 8.02 -2.71 -1.81
C GLY A 17 7.30 -1.50 -2.42
N LYS A 18 5.98 -1.57 -2.57
CA LYS A 18 5.14 -0.44 -3.01
C LYS A 18 5.31 0.77 -2.09
N SER A 19 5.26 0.59 -0.78
CA SER A 19 5.38 1.70 0.17
C SER A 19 6.77 2.33 0.15
N LEU A 20 7.83 1.52 0.01
CA LEU A 20 9.19 2.03 -0.21
C LEU A 20 9.31 2.84 -1.51
N LEU A 21 8.68 2.36 -2.60
CA LEU A 21 8.64 3.10 -3.86
C LEU A 21 7.86 4.42 -3.75
N LEU A 22 6.79 4.46 -2.96
CA LEU A 22 6.04 5.70 -2.68
C LEU A 22 6.90 6.72 -1.92
N HIS A 23 7.69 6.28 -0.94
CA HIS A 23 8.63 7.16 -0.25
C HIS A 23 9.70 7.75 -1.19
N LEU A 24 10.26 6.93 -2.08
CA LEU A 24 11.18 7.41 -3.11
C LEU A 24 10.51 8.39 -4.08
N ALA A 25 9.28 8.08 -4.51
CA ALA A 25 8.49 8.94 -5.38
C ALA A 25 8.15 10.28 -4.71
N MET A 26 7.85 10.29 -3.41
CA MET A 26 7.61 11.49 -2.61
C MET A 26 8.86 12.36 -2.53
N ALA A 27 10.00 11.78 -2.18
CA ALA A 27 11.28 12.50 -2.11
C ALA A 27 11.61 13.16 -3.45
N ARG A 28 11.50 12.39 -4.54
CA ARG A 28 11.66 12.90 -5.91
C ARG A 28 10.69 14.02 -6.24
N ALA A 29 9.39 13.85 -5.93
CA ALA A 29 8.37 14.84 -6.25
C ALA A 29 8.65 16.18 -5.55
N ARG A 30 9.12 16.17 -4.29
CA ARG A 30 9.50 17.39 -3.56
C ARG A 30 10.68 18.11 -4.19
N VAL A 31 11.71 17.36 -4.58
CA VAL A 31 12.88 17.92 -5.27
C VAL A 31 12.51 18.50 -6.63
N GLY A 32 11.78 17.74 -7.45
CA GLY A 32 11.37 18.15 -8.80
C GLY A 32 10.38 19.34 -8.81
N SER A 33 9.47 19.41 -7.84
CA SER A 33 8.50 20.51 -7.71
C SER A 33 9.01 21.69 -6.89
N LYS A 34 10.25 21.64 -6.37
CA LYS A 34 10.80 22.64 -5.44
C LYS A 34 9.86 22.93 -4.26
N THR A 35 9.18 21.90 -3.76
CA THR A 35 8.23 21.98 -2.65
C THR A 35 8.82 21.27 -1.42
N PRO A 36 9.71 21.93 -0.67
CA PRO A 36 10.34 21.33 0.50
C PRO A 36 9.31 20.96 1.58
N ALA A 37 9.64 19.98 2.43
CA ALA A 37 8.79 19.67 3.59
C ALA A 37 9.04 20.66 4.73
N LEU A 38 10.32 21.02 4.93
CA LEU A 38 10.78 21.95 5.94
C LEU A 38 11.61 23.08 5.31
N PRO A 39 11.71 24.26 5.95
CA PRO A 39 12.50 25.38 5.43
C PRO A 39 13.97 25.03 5.11
N GLU A 40 14.59 24.15 5.89
CA GLU A 40 15.96 23.67 5.71
C GLU A 40 16.18 22.79 4.47
N ASP A 41 15.14 22.12 3.97
CA ASP A 41 15.21 21.25 2.79
C ASP A 41 15.41 22.07 1.49
N GLY A 42 15.18 23.38 1.53
CA GLY A 42 15.44 24.30 0.42
C GLY A 42 16.94 24.57 0.20
N ARG A 43 17.80 24.13 1.12
CA ARG A 43 19.26 24.27 0.99
C ARG A 43 19.78 23.32 -0.09
N PRO A 44 20.82 23.70 -0.84
CA PRO A 44 21.42 22.83 -1.85
C PRO A 44 21.91 21.53 -1.20
N PHE A 45 21.29 20.42 -1.57
CA PHE A 45 21.67 19.10 -1.10
C PHE A 45 22.96 18.67 -1.81
N PRO A 46 24.04 18.32 -1.08
CA PRO A 46 25.31 17.90 -1.69
C PRO A 46 25.26 16.43 -2.17
N LEU A 47 24.16 16.01 -2.80
CA LEU A 47 24.02 14.67 -3.36
C LEU A 47 24.76 14.58 -4.69
N LYS A 48 25.75 13.70 -4.76
CA LYS A 48 26.47 13.33 -5.98
C LYS A 48 26.21 11.86 -6.32
N GLY A 49 26.23 11.51 -7.60
CA GLY A 49 26.19 10.10 -8.05
C GLY A 49 24.78 9.51 -8.17
N LEU A 50 24.62 8.21 -7.87
CA LEU A 50 23.40 7.43 -8.16
C LEU A 50 22.11 8.05 -7.59
N LEU A 51 22.15 8.58 -6.37
CA LEU A 51 21.00 9.26 -5.76
C LEU A 51 20.60 10.53 -6.52
N GLN A 52 21.57 11.27 -7.05
CA GLN A 52 21.31 12.43 -7.89
C GLN A 52 20.60 12.00 -9.18
N THR A 53 21.05 10.93 -9.82
CA THR A 53 20.42 10.38 -11.03
C THR A 53 19.00 9.85 -10.75
N VAL A 54 18.78 9.14 -9.64
CA VAL A 54 17.46 8.58 -9.29
C VAL A 54 16.46 9.68 -8.91
N LEU A 55 16.91 10.69 -8.15
CA LEU A 55 16.05 11.78 -7.68
C LEU A 55 15.88 12.90 -8.71
N LEU A 56 16.86 13.14 -9.60
CA LEU A 56 16.88 14.24 -10.57
C LEU A 56 16.81 13.80 -12.04
N SER A 57 16.59 12.51 -12.36
CA SER A 57 16.45 12.09 -13.76
C SER A 57 15.39 12.91 -14.51
N ASP A 58 15.51 13.08 -15.83
CA ASP A 58 14.57 13.88 -16.66
C ASP A 58 13.16 13.28 -16.80
N LEU A 59 12.81 12.25 -16.03
CA LEU A 59 11.44 11.75 -15.95
C LEU A 59 10.54 12.89 -15.43
N LYS A 60 9.59 13.34 -16.27
CA LYS A 60 8.61 14.41 -15.95
C LYS A 60 7.71 14.14 -14.74
N PHE A 61 7.94 13.06 -14.01
CA PHE A 61 7.28 12.71 -12.76
C PHE A 61 7.55 13.77 -11.68
N GLY A 62 6.48 14.28 -11.04
CA GLY A 62 6.59 15.29 -9.97
C GLY A 62 6.53 16.75 -10.44
N THR A 63 6.34 17.00 -11.74
CA THR A 63 6.22 18.37 -12.29
C THR A 63 4.85 18.99 -12.08
N HIS A 64 3.82 18.19 -11.78
CA HIS A 64 2.47 18.68 -11.54
C HIS A 64 2.34 19.19 -10.08
N PRO A 65 1.78 20.38 -9.83
CA PRO A 65 1.78 21.05 -8.52
C PRO A 65 1.09 20.28 -7.39
N ASP A 66 0.18 19.37 -7.73
CA ASP A 66 -0.55 18.55 -6.75
C ASP A 66 0.10 17.18 -6.47
N THR A 67 1.23 16.86 -7.11
CA THR A 67 1.85 15.52 -7.02
C THR A 67 2.24 15.17 -5.60
N VAL A 68 2.84 16.12 -4.87
CA VAL A 68 3.23 15.94 -3.46
C VAL A 68 2.01 15.66 -2.58
N THR A 69 0.95 16.46 -2.70
CA THR A 69 -0.31 16.24 -1.96
C THR A 69 -0.93 14.89 -2.28
N ARG A 70 -0.86 14.47 -3.53
CA ARG A 70 -1.40 13.16 -3.96
C ARG A 70 -0.63 12.00 -3.37
N LEU A 71 0.69 12.02 -3.48
CA LEU A 71 1.54 10.99 -2.90
C LEU A 71 1.39 10.94 -1.38
N ALA A 72 1.21 12.08 -0.71
CA ALA A 72 0.97 12.14 0.72
C ALA A 72 -0.36 11.47 1.10
N GLY A 73 -1.41 11.68 0.30
CA GLY A 73 -2.69 10.98 0.47
C GLY A 73 -2.57 9.47 0.27
N LEU A 74 -1.75 9.01 -0.67
CA LEU A 74 -1.49 7.58 -0.90
C LEU A 74 -0.68 6.94 0.23
N GLU A 75 0.38 7.59 0.67
CA GLU A 75 1.19 7.14 1.81
C GLU A 75 0.30 7.03 3.05
N ARG A 76 -0.46 8.09 3.36
CA ARG A 76 -1.41 8.08 4.48
C ARG A 76 -2.38 6.91 4.38
N ASN A 77 -3.00 6.70 3.21
CA ASN A 77 -3.93 5.60 3.03
C ASN A 77 -3.25 4.22 3.18
N ALA A 78 -2.01 4.07 2.69
CA ALA A 78 -1.25 2.84 2.88
C ALA A 78 -0.96 2.59 4.37
N THR A 79 -0.46 3.59 5.09
CA THR A 79 -0.15 3.51 6.53
C THR A 79 -1.40 3.24 7.38
N GLU A 80 -2.55 3.78 6.99
CA GLU A 80 -3.82 3.60 7.71
C GLU A 80 -4.53 2.27 7.41
N ASN A 81 -4.15 1.51 6.38
CA ASN A 81 -4.89 0.29 5.99
C ASN A 81 -4.02 -0.98 5.94
N GLU A 82 -2.82 -0.90 5.34
CA GLU A 82 -1.98 -2.08 5.08
C GLU A 82 -1.46 -2.77 6.36
N PRO A 83 -1.08 -2.05 7.43
CA PRO A 83 -0.72 -2.70 8.69
C PRO A 83 -1.90 -3.47 9.32
N PHE A 84 -3.12 -2.92 9.28
CA PHE A 84 -4.29 -3.59 9.82
C PHE A 84 -4.68 -4.83 9.01
N PHE A 85 -4.59 -4.74 7.68
CA PHE A 85 -4.72 -5.92 6.83
C PHE A 85 -3.66 -6.97 7.16
N ALA A 86 -2.40 -6.60 7.31
CA ALA A 86 -1.32 -7.55 7.62
C ALA A 86 -1.62 -8.31 8.93
N MET A 87 -2.06 -7.59 9.97
CA MET A 87 -2.47 -8.20 11.25
C MET A 87 -3.70 -9.11 11.08
N ALA A 88 -4.73 -8.65 10.37
CA ALA A 88 -5.96 -9.42 10.16
C ALA A 88 -5.71 -10.69 9.32
N ALA A 89 -4.93 -10.58 8.24
CA ALA A 89 -4.56 -11.70 7.38
C ALA A 89 -3.66 -12.69 8.11
N PHE A 90 -2.70 -12.22 8.90
CA PHE A 90 -1.90 -13.10 9.75
C PHE A 90 -2.79 -13.90 10.71
N ALA A 91 -3.65 -13.21 11.48
CA ALA A 91 -4.57 -13.84 12.41
C ALA A 91 -5.53 -14.82 11.70
N TYR A 92 -6.09 -14.42 10.55
CA TYR A 92 -6.97 -15.25 9.73
C TYR A 92 -6.32 -16.57 9.33
N GLY A 93 -5.05 -16.53 8.90
CA GLY A 93 -4.28 -17.73 8.58
C GLY A 93 -4.17 -18.72 9.74
N THR A 94 -4.08 -18.21 10.98
CA THR A 94 -3.92 -19.05 12.19
C THR A 94 -5.22 -19.68 12.70
N VAL A 95 -6.40 -19.16 12.33
CA VAL A 95 -7.68 -19.58 12.96
C VAL A 95 -8.76 -20.04 11.98
N ALA A 96 -8.69 -19.64 10.71
CA ALA A 96 -9.77 -19.83 9.75
C ALA A 96 -9.30 -20.11 8.31
N GLY A 97 -8.12 -19.61 7.93
CA GLY A 97 -7.71 -19.49 6.54
C GLY A 97 -6.88 -20.64 5.97
N ALA A 98 -6.12 -21.37 6.79
CA ALA A 98 -5.15 -22.36 6.27
C ALA A 98 -5.78 -23.51 5.48
N THR A 99 -7.07 -23.81 5.71
CA THR A 99 -7.78 -24.94 5.08
C THR A 99 -8.68 -24.54 3.91
N SER A 100 -8.97 -23.26 3.71
CA SER A 100 -9.83 -22.81 2.62
C SER A 100 -9.04 -22.55 1.35
N ALA A 101 -9.40 -23.23 0.26
CA ALA A 101 -8.81 -23.02 -1.06
C ALA A 101 -8.95 -21.56 -1.57
N ALA A 102 -9.90 -20.79 -1.05
CA ALA A 102 -10.10 -19.39 -1.41
C ALA A 102 -9.22 -18.41 -0.62
N ALA A 103 -8.60 -18.84 0.48
CA ALA A 103 -7.83 -17.95 1.36
C ALA A 103 -6.63 -17.27 0.66
N PRO A 104 -5.83 -17.96 -0.18
CA PRO A 104 -4.75 -17.30 -0.92
C PRO A 104 -5.27 -16.20 -1.87
N ALA A 105 -6.41 -16.43 -2.51
CA ALA A 105 -7.02 -15.49 -3.44
C ALA A 105 -7.46 -14.20 -2.75
N LEU A 106 -7.94 -14.27 -1.50
CA LEU A 106 -8.31 -13.08 -0.73
C LEU A 106 -7.10 -12.17 -0.46
N VAL A 107 -5.96 -12.73 -0.07
CA VAL A 107 -4.73 -11.95 0.18
C VAL A 107 -4.24 -11.30 -1.12
N LEU A 108 -4.19 -12.07 -2.21
CA LEU A 108 -3.76 -11.55 -3.51
C LEU A 108 -4.73 -10.48 -4.05
N ALA A 109 -6.03 -10.66 -3.85
CA ALA A 109 -7.05 -9.69 -4.25
C ALA A 109 -6.93 -8.38 -3.44
N TYR A 110 -6.62 -8.46 -2.13
CA TYR A 110 -6.31 -7.26 -1.35
C TYR A 110 -5.11 -6.54 -1.97
N THR A 111 -4.00 -7.23 -2.19
CA THR A 111 -2.80 -6.65 -2.80
C THR A 111 -3.10 -6.01 -4.15
N ALA A 112 -3.80 -6.72 -5.05
CA ALA A 112 -4.22 -6.19 -6.35
C ALA A 112 -5.07 -4.92 -6.20
N SER A 113 -6.00 -4.87 -5.25
CA SER A 113 -6.83 -3.69 -4.98
C SER A 113 -5.99 -2.48 -4.55
N ARG A 114 -4.92 -2.68 -3.76
CA ARG A 114 -4.01 -1.61 -3.32
C ARG A 114 -3.19 -1.04 -4.47
N TYR A 115 -2.70 -1.90 -5.37
CA TYR A 115 -2.00 -1.45 -6.58
C TYR A 115 -2.96 -0.73 -7.54
N ALA A 116 -4.17 -1.27 -7.75
CA ALA A 116 -5.21 -0.60 -8.53
C ALA A 116 -5.54 0.78 -7.96
N HIS A 117 -5.63 0.90 -6.63
CA HIS A 117 -5.86 2.18 -5.96
C HIS A 117 -4.75 3.19 -6.27
N VAL A 118 -3.48 2.80 -6.17
CA VAL A 118 -2.34 3.67 -6.57
C VAL A 118 -2.43 4.07 -8.04
N LEU A 119 -2.72 3.14 -8.94
CA LEU A 119 -2.84 3.40 -10.38
C LEU A 119 -3.94 4.41 -10.71
N PHE A 120 -5.13 4.27 -10.10
CA PHE A 120 -6.23 5.22 -10.31
C PHE A 120 -5.98 6.57 -9.63
N TYR A 121 -5.17 6.61 -8.57
CA TYR A 121 -4.86 7.83 -7.83
C TYR A 121 -3.84 8.72 -8.55
N VAL A 122 -2.73 8.15 -9.01
CA VAL A 122 -1.63 8.90 -9.66
C VAL A 122 -1.75 8.89 -11.18
N GLY A 123 -2.02 7.72 -11.77
CA GLY A 123 -1.97 7.51 -13.22
C GLY A 123 -3.20 8.08 -13.93
N VAL A 124 -4.35 7.42 -13.77
CA VAL A 124 -5.55 7.72 -14.59
C VAL A 124 -6.40 8.85 -14.00
N ARG A 125 -6.25 9.14 -12.69
CA ARG A 125 -7.06 10.14 -11.97
C ARG A 125 -8.57 9.88 -12.12
N ALA A 126 -8.96 8.61 -12.22
CA ALA A 126 -10.32 8.22 -12.57
C ALA A 126 -11.16 7.93 -11.32
N GLN A 127 -12.14 8.81 -11.07
CA GLN A 127 -13.31 8.46 -10.28
C GLN A 127 -14.32 7.74 -11.19
N PRO A 128 -15.08 6.75 -10.70
CA PRO A 128 -15.17 6.28 -9.31
C PRO A 128 -14.17 5.16 -8.95
N TYR A 129 -13.32 4.74 -9.89
CA TYR A 129 -12.47 3.54 -9.74
C TYR A 129 -11.49 3.60 -8.57
N ARG A 130 -11.02 4.80 -8.22
CA ARG A 130 -10.25 5.03 -6.99
C ARG A 130 -11.03 4.63 -5.74
N ALA A 131 -12.30 5.01 -5.63
CA ALA A 131 -13.14 4.65 -4.49
C ALA A 131 -13.49 3.16 -4.51
N LEU A 132 -13.81 2.60 -5.68
CA LEU A 132 -14.14 1.18 -5.81
C LEU A 132 -12.97 0.28 -5.42
N SER A 133 -11.75 0.58 -5.87
CA SER A 133 -10.54 -0.16 -5.48
C SER A 133 -10.26 -0.07 -3.97
N PHE A 134 -10.51 1.09 -3.36
CA PHE A 134 -10.40 1.24 -1.90
C PHE A 134 -11.43 0.38 -1.16
N VAL A 135 -12.71 0.45 -1.55
CA VAL A 135 -13.79 -0.31 -0.92
C VAL A 135 -13.57 -1.82 -1.08
N ALA A 136 -13.09 -2.27 -2.23
CA ALA A 136 -12.75 -3.68 -2.45
C ALA A 136 -11.69 -4.17 -1.45
N GLY A 137 -10.59 -3.42 -1.29
CA GLY A 137 -9.55 -3.75 -0.31
C GLY A 137 -10.06 -3.72 1.13
N LEU A 138 -10.81 -2.68 1.48
CA LEU A 138 -11.41 -2.54 2.81
C LEU A 138 -12.35 -3.72 3.13
N GLY A 139 -13.20 -4.12 2.19
CA GLY A 139 -14.11 -5.24 2.34
C GLY A 139 -13.39 -6.56 2.63
N ILE A 140 -12.27 -6.82 1.94
CA ILE A 140 -11.44 -8.00 2.19
C ILE A 140 -10.83 -7.97 3.60
N ALA A 141 -10.27 -6.82 4.01
CA ALA A 141 -9.68 -6.68 5.34
C ALA A 141 -10.73 -6.88 6.45
N LEU A 142 -11.93 -6.30 6.28
CA LEU A 142 -13.06 -6.48 7.21
C LEU A 142 -13.54 -7.93 7.24
N PHE A 143 -13.64 -8.59 6.09
CA PHE A 143 -14.03 -10.01 6.01
C PHE A 143 -13.06 -10.90 6.79
N MET A 144 -11.75 -10.72 6.59
CA MET A 144 -10.73 -11.49 7.31
C MET A 144 -10.79 -11.24 8.81
N ALA A 145 -10.84 -9.97 9.23
CA ALA A 145 -10.94 -9.60 10.63
C ALA A 145 -12.21 -10.14 11.30
N GLY A 146 -13.36 -10.02 10.64
CA GLY A 146 -14.63 -10.55 11.13
C GLY A 146 -14.63 -12.08 11.25
N SER A 147 -14.04 -12.78 10.28
CA SER A 147 -13.91 -14.24 10.33
C SER A 147 -13.07 -14.72 11.50
N VAL A 148 -12.00 -13.99 11.86
CA VAL A 148 -11.19 -14.27 13.05
C VAL A 148 -12.03 -14.15 14.32
N VAL A 149 -12.82 -13.08 14.45
CA VAL A 149 -13.69 -12.87 15.61
C VAL A 149 -14.73 -13.98 15.72
N VAL A 150 -15.44 -14.29 14.63
CA VAL A 150 -16.46 -15.35 14.61
C VAL A 150 -15.88 -16.70 14.99
N ALA A 151 -14.71 -17.05 14.45
CA ALA A 151 -14.05 -18.31 14.77
C ALA A 151 -13.71 -18.43 16.26
N LYS A 152 -13.22 -17.34 16.89
CA LYS A 152 -12.84 -17.34 18.30
C LYS A 152 -14.04 -17.30 19.24
N VAL A 153 -15.07 -16.51 18.95
CA VAL A 153 -16.30 -16.48 19.73
C VAL A 153 -17.01 -17.85 19.69
N SER A 154 -17.09 -18.47 18.52
CA SER A 154 -17.73 -19.79 18.36
C SER A 154 -16.98 -20.92 19.06
N SER A 155 -15.67 -20.76 19.26
CA SER A 155 -14.85 -21.73 20.00
C SER A 155 -14.94 -21.58 21.52
N ALA A 156 -15.32 -20.41 22.03
CA ALA A 156 -15.43 -20.13 23.47
C ALA A 156 -16.79 -20.55 24.07
N GLY A 157 -17.81 -20.79 23.24
CA GLY A 157 -19.13 -21.26 23.67
C GLY A 157 -19.30 -22.78 23.68
N LYS A 158 -18.22 -23.53 23.42
CA LYS A 158 -18.13 -24.99 23.57
C LYS A 158 -17.24 -25.32 24.75
#